data_AF-A0A182S5D4-F1
#
_entry.id   AF-A0A182S5D4-F1
#
_cell.length_a   1.000
_cell.length_b   1.000
_cell.length_c   1.000
_cell.angle_alpha   90.00
_cell.angle_beta   90.00
_cell.angle_gamma   90.00
#
_symmetry.space_group_name_H-M   'P 1'
#
loop_
_entity.id
_entity.type
_entity.pdbx_description
1 polymer ?
#
loop_
_entity_poly.entity_id
_entity_poly.type
_entity_poly.pdbx_seq_one_letter_code
_entity_poly.pdbx_strand_id
1 'polypeptide(L)'
;MSTSSATRTPDKKKKPLPYFMQKSEDAALPSFQNRRTLADHVKDNMLCAGRKRYFQRIVYVGRHPKVTGMTLRDRFLKLIKDLQECTTNEIKLFGLMINFDGYTVHMVESAEETIGEYMHTLAACDLFEDSRVVLVYNNINQRFFRKLVWRASDYLNELPRTELDQRDPNLTQNTIDAFLVKVYKLCKMVREEELDESKSRHRKPSGERVILIGSAFKSLYLDENYEEHTPDIGVLEYLLGLKCLFTVPEYAMFYGKLPDVTSFRDRVWPIPKDLTPYDVFETGKYDVNLTFGGK
;
A
#
# COMPACT_ATOMS: atom_id res chain seq x y z
N MET A 1 36.92 23.53 53.52
CA MET A 1 35.78 22.61 53.70
C MET A 1 34.52 23.48 53.69
N SER A 2 33.47 23.35 52.89
CA SER A 2 33.12 22.49 51.75
C SER A 2 31.97 23.23 51.07
N THR A 3 32.17 23.71 49.84
CA THR A 3 31.11 24.32 49.02
C THR A 3 30.33 23.20 48.31
N SER A 4 29.01 23.18 48.47
CA SER A 4 28.13 22.20 47.85
C SER A 4 27.90 22.53 46.38
N SER A 5 28.24 21.59 45.50
CA SER A 5 28.00 21.64 44.07
C SER A 5 26.58 21.11 43.76
N ALA A 6 25.70 22.02 43.35
CA ALA A 6 24.40 21.65 42.77
C ALA A 6 24.58 21.27 41.29
N THR A 7 24.45 19.99 40.99
CA THR A 7 24.42 19.41 39.65
C THR A 7 23.11 19.80 38.93
N ARG A 8 23.21 20.68 37.92
CA ARG A 8 22.13 20.94 36.95
C ARG A 8 22.04 19.78 35.96
N THR A 9 20.92 19.06 35.95
CA THR A 9 20.55 18.14 34.86
C THR A 9 20.06 18.93 33.64
N PRO A 10 20.35 18.49 32.40
CA PRO A 10 19.93 19.22 31.21
C PRO A 10 18.45 18.95 30.91
N ASP A 11 17.68 20.02 30.71
CA ASP A 11 16.29 19.98 30.26
C ASP A 11 16.15 19.19 28.96
N LYS A 12 15.49 18.03 29.04
CA LYS A 12 15.04 17.30 27.86
C LYS A 12 13.96 18.14 27.19
N LYS A 13 14.32 18.82 26.09
CA LYS A 13 13.36 19.51 25.19
C LYS A 13 12.23 18.55 24.83
N LYS A 14 11.06 18.74 25.45
CA LYS A 14 9.84 17.99 25.11
C LYS A 14 9.47 18.32 23.67
N LYS A 15 9.17 17.29 22.87
CA LYS A 15 8.68 17.48 21.50
C LYS A 15 7.39 18.30 21.57
N PRO A 16 7.23 19.36 20.75
CA PRO A 16 6.03 20.19 20.77
C PRO A 16 4.81 19.33 20.47
N LEU A 17 3.73 19.55 21.23
CA LEU A 17 2.45 18.88 21.01
C LEU A 17 1.84 19.35 19.68
N PRO A 18 1.12 18.48 18.97
CA PRO A 18 0.36 18.86 17.78
C PRO A 18 -0.56 20.05 18.08
N TYR A 19 -0.65 21.00 17.16
CA TYR A 19 -1.33 22.28 17.40
C TYR A 19 -2.80 22.15 17.83
N PHE A 20 -3.51 21.12 17.35
CA PHE A 20 -4.91 20.86 17.73
C PHE A 20 -5.07 20.28 19.15
N MET A 21 -3.98 19.81 19.77
CA MET A 21 -3.93 19.41 21.17
C MET A 21 -3.46 20.55 22.08
N GLN A 22 -3.04 21.67 21.51
CA GLN A 22 -2.78 22.88 22.28
C GLN A 22 -4.16 23.48 22.59
N LYS A 23 -4.58 23.39 23.85
CA LYS A 23 -5.76 24.13 24.32
C LYS A 23 -5.50 25.60 24.05
N SER A 24 -6.27 26.20 23.16
CA SER A 24 -6.25 27.64 22.91
C SER A 24 -6.91 28.33 24.11
N GLU A 25 -6.15 28.53 25.18
CA GLU A 25 -6.47 29.61 26.10
C GLU A 25 -6.11 30.91 25.37
N ASP A 26 -7.17 31.66 25.08
CA ASP A 26 -7.24 33.02 24.54
C ASP A 26 -7.72 33.13 23.10
N ALA A 27 -8.96 33.62 23.00
CA ALA A 27 -9.61 34.16 21.81
C ALA A 27 -8.92 35.46 21.38
N ALA A 28 -7.63 35.38 21.05
CA ALA A 28 -6.96 36.41 20.29
C ALA A 28 -7.35 36.24 18.82
N LEU A 29 -7.74 37.35 18.18
CA LEU A 29 -7.83 37.48 16.72
C LEU A 29 -6.65 36.72 16.08
N PRO A 30 -6.86 35.91 15.02
CA PRO A 30 -5.81 35.08 14.47
C PRO A 30 -4.66 35.98 14.05
N SER A 31 -3.61 36.03 14.87
CA SER A 31 -2.38 36.68 14.48
C SER A 31 -1.90 35.92 13.25
N PHE A 32 -1.42 36.62 12.23
CA PHE A 32 -0.76 36.01 11.07
C PHE A 32 0.53 35.25 11.45
N GLN A 33 0.71 34.90 12.73
CA GLN A 33 1.83 34.14 13.25
C GLN A 33 1.66 32.68 12.81
N ASN A 34 2.45 32.35 11.80
CA ASN A 34 2.64 31.04 11.18
C ASN A 34 1.56 30.67 10.17
N ARG A 35 1.67 31.27 8.98
CA ARG A 35 1.04 30.74 7.77
C ARG A 35 1.53 29.29 7.57
N ARG A 36 0.67 28.31 7.90
CA ARG A 36 0.98 26.89 7.71
C ARG A 36 0.48 26.47 6.33
N THR A 37 1.32 25.75 5.61
CA THR A 37 0.95 25.16 4.32
C THR A 37 0.16 23.87 4.55
N LEU A 38 -0.55 23.39 3.52
CA LEU A 38 -1.14 22.05 3.54
C LEU A 38 -0.09 20.97 3.84
N ALA A 39 1.14 21.15 3.34
CA ALA A 39 2.26 20.25 3.60
C ALA A 39 2.62 20.18 5.10
N ASP A 40 2.54 21.29 5.83
CA ASP A 40 2.76 21.31 7.28
C ASP A 40 1.68 20.51 8.02
N HIS A 41 0.41 20.64 7.61
CA HIS A 41 -0.69 19.86 8.17
C HIS A 41 -0.55 18.37 7.88
N VAL A 42 -0.21 18.01 6.65
CA VAL A 42 0.09 16.63 6.25
C VAL A 42 1.21 16.06 7.10
N LYS A 43 2.32 16.80 7.23
CA LYS A 43 3.48 16.37 8.02
C LYS A 43 3.12 16.15 9.49
N ASP A 44 2.37 17.06 10.09
CA ASP A 44 1.89 16.92 11.47
C ASP A 44 0.98 15.70 11.63
N ASN A 45 0.04 15.47 10.71
CA ASN A 45 -0.84 14.31 10.74
C ASN A 45 -0.06 13.01 10.63
N MET A 46 0.93 12.96 9.75
CA MET A 46 1.83 11.81 9.60
C MET A 46 2.65 11.58 10.86
N LEU A 47 3.21 12.64 11.45
CA LEU A 47 3.94 12.57 12.73
C LEU A 47 3.04 12.09 13.88
N CYS A 48 1.81 12.59 13.98
CA CYS A 48 0.82 12.14 14.97
C CYS A 48 0.47 10.66 14.80
N ALA A 49 0.36 10.20 13.56
CA ALA A 49 0.14 8.79 13.24
C ALA A 49 1.40 7.91 13.41
N GLY A 50 2.55 8.50 13.78
CA GLY A 50 3.83 7.80 13.90
C GLY A 50 4.41 7.33 12.56
N ARG A 51 4.02 7.98 11.45
CA ARG A 51 4.41 7.64 10.08
C ARG A 51 5.28 8.72 9.46
N LYS A 52 6.16 8.31 8.56
CA LYS A 52 6.98 9.22 7.74
C LYS A 52 6.51 9.31 6.29
N ARG A 53 5.77 8.30 5.82
CA ARG A 53 5.37 8.15 4.42
C ARG A 53 3.96 7.61 4.33
N TYR A 54 3.25 7.98 3.26
CA TYR A 54 1.95 7.44 2.95
C TYR A 54 2.06 5.97 2.60
N PHE A 55 1.13 5.17 3.10
CA PHE A 55 1.02 3.76 2.73
C PHE A 55 -0.13 3.58 1.77
N GLN A 56 0.05 2.70 0.81
CA GLN A 56 -0.96 2.31 -0.16
C GLN A 56 -1.20 0.81 -0.04
N ARG A 57 -2.45 0.40 -0.29
CA ARG A 57 -2.84 -0.99 -0.49
C ARG A 57 -3.28 -1.16 -1.93
N ILE A 58 -2.70 -2.14 -2.61
CA ILE A 58 -3.13 -2.55 -3.94
C ILE A 58 -3.58 -4.00 -3.88
N VAL A 59 -4.72 -4.30 -4.51
CA VAL A 59 -5.14 -5.67 -4.77
C VAL A 59 -5.16 -5.86 -6.28
N TYR A 60 -4.44 -6.86 -6.77
CA TYR A 60 -4.45 -7.23 -8.17
C TYR A 60 -4.57 -8.74 -8.35
N VAL A 61 -5.08 -9.12 -9.51
CA VAL A 61 -5.20 -10.50 -9.98
C VAL A 61 -4.33 -10.69 -11.22
N GLY A 62 -3.74 -11.87 -11.39
CA GLY A 62 -2.92 -12.20 -12.54
C GLY A 62 -3.15 -13.63 -12.99
N ARG A 63 -3.27 -13.84 -14.30
CA ARG A 63 -3.23 -15.16 -14.95
C ARG A 63 -1.79 -15.46 -15.31
N HIS A 64 -1.31 -16.66 -15.00
CA HIS A 64 0.04 -17.11 -15.34
C HIS A 64 0.00 -18.53 -15.89
N PRO A 65 1.06 -18.97 -16.59
CA PRO A 65 1.16 -20.36 -17.03
C PRO A 65 1.02 -21.30 -15.83
N LYS A 66 0.45 -22.49 -16.05
CA LYS A 66 0.35 -23.52 -15.00
C LYS A 66 1.75 -23.96 -14.59
N VAL A 67 2.22 -23.41 -13.49
CA VAL A 67 3.50 -23.71 -12.85
C VAL A 67 3.25 -24.04 -11.39
N THR A 68 4.14 -24.83 -10.77
CA THR A 68 4.01 -25.11 -9.34
C THR A 68 4.06 -23.81 -8.54
N GLY A 69 3.26 -23.73 -7.47
CA GLY A 69 3.22 -22.54 -6.60
C GLY A 69 4.60 -22.15 -6.04
N MET A 70 5.48 -23.13 -5.85
CA MET A 70 6.88 -22.91 -5.44
C MET A 70 7.71 -22.21 -6.52
N THR A 71 7.60 -22.65 -7.79
CA THR A 71 8.29 -21.98 -8.91
C THR A 71 7.87 -20.53 -9.03
N LEU A 72 6.56 -20.26 -8.91
CA LEU A 72 6.06 -18.89 -9.00
C LEU A 72 6.53 -18.03 -7.83
N ARG A 73 6.48 -18.59 -6.62
CA ARG A 73 7.04 -17.95 -5.41
C ARG A 73 8.51 -17.58 -5.61
N ASP A 74 9.34 -18.49 -6.11
CA ASP A 74 10.77 -18.23 -6.30
C ASP A 74 11.02 -17.12 -7.32
N ARG A 75 10.23 -17.08 -8.41
CA ARG A 75 10.30 -15.99 -9.39
C ARG A 75 9.93 -14.64 -8.76
N PHE A 76 8.89 -14.60 -7.93
CA PHE A 76 8.52 -13.38 -7.22
C PHE A 76 9.54 -12.99 -6.14
N LEU A 77 10.11 -13.94 -5.42
CA LEU A 77 11.17 -13.66 -4.44
C LEU A 77 12.40 -13.08 -5.13
N LYS A 78 12.75 -13.58 -6.31
CA LYS A 78 13.79 -12.98 -7.16
C LYS A 78 13.44 -11.55 -7.54
N LEU A 79 12.23 -11.30 -8.05
CA LEU A 79 11.76 -9.96 -8.39
C LEU A 79 11.86 -8.98 -7.20
N ILE A 80 11.41 -9.39 -6.03
CA ILE A 80 11.44 -8.56 -4.81
C ILE A 80 12.88 -8.32 -4.35
N LYS A 81 13.75 -9.31 -4.51
CA LYS A 81 15.17 -9.17 -4.21
C LYS A 81 15.83 -8.16 -5.16
N ASP A 82 15.58 -8.29 -6.46
CA ASP A 82 16.11 -7.38 -7.48
C ASP A 82 15.61 -5.94 -7.22
N LEU A 83 14.33 -5.76 -6.88
CA LEU A 83 13.77 -4.48 -6.45
C LEU A 83 14.50 -3.91 -5.22
N GLN A 84 14.76 -4.75 -4.21
CA GLN A 84 15.43 -4.33 -2.98
C GLN A 84 16.90 -3.96 -3.18
N GLU A 85 17.57 -4.55 -4.16
CA GLU A 85 18.95 -4.21 -4.52
C GLU A 85 19.04 -2.87 -5.26
N CYS A 86 18.01 -2.52 -6.04
CA CYS A 86 17.97 -1.28 -6.81
C CYS A 86 17.37 -0.08 -6.05
N THR A 87 16.55 -0.33 -5.03
CA THR A 87 15.84 0.74 -4.32
C THR A 87 16.66 1.35 -3.18
N THR A 88 16.55 2.67 -3.00
CA THR A 88 17.01 3.36 -1.79
C THR A 88 15.97 3.35 -0.67
N ASN A 89 14.79 2.79 -0.90
CA ASN A 89 13.69 2.78 0.05
C ASN A 89 13.89 1.72 1.14
N GLU A 90 13.96 2.17 2.40
CA GLU A 90 14.08 1.28 3.57
C GLU A 90 12.80 0.46 3.83
N ILE A 91 11.64 0.93 3.34
CA ILE A 91 10.34 0.32 3.61
C ILE A 91 10.10 -0.82 2.62
N LYS A 92 10.02 -2.04 3.16
CA LYS A 92 9.77 -3.28 2.41
C LYS A 92 8.30 -3.44 2.01
N LEU A 93 8.01 -4.43 1.16
CA LEU A 93 6.66 -4.86 0.83
C LEU A 93 6.06 -5.73 1.96
N PHE A 94 4.76 -5.56 2.16
CA PHE A 94 3.93 -6.33 3.09
C PHE A 94 2.69 -6.82 2.35
N GLY A 95 2.00 -7.82 2.89
CA GLY A 95 0.74 -8.27 2.30
C GLY A 95 0.59 -9.78 2.29
N LEU A 96 -0.36 -10.25 1.47
CA LEU A 96 -0.66 -11.65 1.26
C LEU A 96 -0.74 -11.93 -0.25
N MET A 97 0.10 -12.85 -0.71
CA MET A 97 -0.01 -13.45 -2.03
C MET A 97 -0.57 -14.86 -1.91
N ILE A 98 -1.58 -15.15 -2.72
CA ILE A 98 -2.18 -16.47 -2.86
C ILE A 98 -1.99 -16.92 -4.30
N ASN A 99 -1.30 -18.05 -4.47
CA ASN A 99 -1.08 -18.68 -5.76
C ASN A 99 -2.00 -19.88 -5.90
N PHE A 100 -2.83 -19.84 -6.94
CA PHE A 100 -3.68 -20.94 -7.39
C PHE A 100 -3.11 -21.56 -8.66
N ASP A 101 -3.66 -22.69 -9.11
CA ASP A 101 -3.33 -23.27 -10.41
C ASP A 101 -3.74 -22.32 -11.56
N GLY A 102 -2.77 -21.58 -12.09
CA GLY A 102 -2.93 -20.64 -13.21
C GLY A 102 -3.32 -19.21 -12.84
N TYR A 103 -3.55 -18.91 -11.55
CA TYR A 103 -3.95 -17.59 -11.09
C TYR A 103 -3.21 -17.14 -9.83
N THR A 104 -2.97 -15.85 -9.72
CA THR A 104 -2.44 -15.20 -8.52
C THR A 104 -3.41 -14.13 -8.06
N VAL A 105 -3.67 -14.09 -6.76
CA VAL A 105 -4.31 -12.96 -6.08
C VAL A 105 -3.30 -12.37 -5.10
N HIS A 106 -3.01 -11.08 -5.23
CA HIS A 106 -2.03 -10.43 -4.37
C HIS A 106 -2.60 -9.12 -3.80
N MET A 107 -2.73 -9.08 -2.47
CA MET A 107 -2.85 -7.83 -1.73
C MET A 107 -1.46 -7.41 -1.28
N VAL A 108 -0.97 -6.28 -1.81
CA VAL A 108 0.30 -5.68 -1.42
C VAL A 108 0.08 -4.36 -0.68
N GLU A 109 0.87 -4.14 0.36
CA GLU A 109 0.85 -2.94 1.19
C GLU A 109 2.29 -2.44 1.38
N SER A 110 2.56 -1.18 1.07
CA SER A 110 3.85 -0.55 1.37
C SER A 110 3.76 0.97 1.30
N ALA A 111 4.89 1.65 1.45
CA ALA A 111 4.99 3.07 1.14
C ALA A 111 4.71 3.30 -0.35
N GLU A 112 4.12 4.45 -0.67
CA GLU A 112 3.76 4.82 -2.04
C GLU A 112 4.95 4.69 -3.01
N GLU A 113 6.13 5.18 -2.64
CA GLU A 113 7.30 5.10 -3.53
C GLU A 113 7.73 3.65 -3.79
N THR A 114 7.73 2.81 -2.74
CA THR A 114 8.04 1.37 -2.87
C THR A 114 7.00 0.64 -3.73
N ILE A 115 5.71 1.01 -3.61
CA ILE A 115 4.66 0.43 -4.46
C ILE A 115 4.86 0.81 -5.92
N GLY A 116 5.19 2.07 -6.21
CA GLY A 116 5.45 2.53 -7.57
C GLY A 116 6.57 1.74 -8.23
N GLU A 117 7.73 1.65 -7.55
CA GLU A 117 8.87 0.86 -8.04
C GLU A 117 8.50 -0.61 -8.22
N TYR A 118 7.78 -1.20 -7.26
CA TYR A 118 7.30 -2.58 -7.36
C TYR A 118 6.39 -2.81 -8.57
N MET A 119 5.43 -1.93 -8.83
CA MET A 119 4.53 -2.05 -9.98
C MET A 119 5.29 -1.91 -11.30
N HIS A 120 6.28 -1.03 -11.38
CA HIS A 120 7.16 -0.93 -12.55
C HIS A 120 8.00 -2.19 -12.76
N THR A 121 8.61 -2.74 -11.72
CA THR A 121 9.38 -3.99 -11.82
C THR A 121 8.47 -5.15 -12.20
N LEU A 122 7.26 -5.22 -11.64
CA LEU A 122 6.28 -6.25 -11.96
C LEU A 122 5.79 -6.16 -13.41
N ALA A 123 5.55 -4.96 -13.91
CA ALA A 123 5.15 -4.72 -15.30
C ALA A 123 6.24 -5.09 -16.32
N ALA A 124 7.51 -4.94 -15.94
CA ALA A 124 8.65 -5.33 -16.78
C ALA A 124 8.91 -6.84 -16.78
N CYS A 125 8.27 -7.58 -15.88
CA CYS A 125 8.45 -9.02 -15.72
C CYS A 125 7.39 -9.80 -16.49
N ASP A 126 7.82 -10.87 -17.17
CA ASP A 126 6.93 -11.80 -17.88
C ASP A 126 6.38 -12.89 -16.93
N LEU A 127 5.72 -12.45 -15.86
CA LEU A 127 5.10 -13.34 -14.88
C LEU A 127 3.64 -13.68 -15.21
N PHE A 128 2.97 -12.77 -15.92
CA PHE A 128 1.54 -12.83 -16.15
C PHE A 128 1.24 -12.78 -17.64
N GLU A 129 0.39 -13.69 -18.09
CA GLU A 129 -0.25 -13.63 -19.41
C GLU A 129 -1.30 -12.50 -19.44
N ASP A 130 -1.97 -12.27 -18.31
CA ASP A 130 -2.97 -11.23 -18.14
C ASP A 130 -3.02 -10.77 -16.69
N SER A 131 -3.38 -9.52 -16.43
CA SER A 131 -3.45 -8.99 -15.08
C SER A 131 -4.44 -7.82 -14.95
N ARG A 132 -5.06 -7.69 -13.79
CA ARG A 132 -5.93 -6.54 -13.46
C ARG A 132 -5.72 -6.05 -12.04
N VAL A 133 -5.57 -4.74 -11.90
CA VAL A 133 -5.55 -4.02 -10.63
C VAL A 133 -6.99 -3.74 -10.24
N VAL A 134 -7.47 -4.42 -9.19
CA VAL A 134 -8.87 -4.40 -8.76
C VAL A 134 -9.13 -3.29 -7.73
N LEU A 135 -8.16 -3.05 -6.83
CA LEU A 135 -8.27 -2.03 -5.81
C LEU A 135 -6.96 -1.26 -5.67
N VAL A 136 -7.08 0.06 -5.56
CA VAL A 136 -6.02 0.95 -5.12
C VAL A 136 -6.57 1.80 -3.98
N TYR A 137 -6.03 1.62 -2.78
CA TYR A 137 -6.45 2.37 -1.61
C TYR A 137 -5.28 3.15 -1.03
N ASN A 138 -5.38 4.48 -1.13
CA ASN A 138 -4.33 5.42 -0.74
C ASN A 138 -4.45 5.78 0.74
N ASN A 139 -3.32 6.12 1.35
CA ASN A 139 -3.23 6.56 2.74
C ASN A 139 -3.89 5.59 3.74
N ILE A 140 -3.57 4.30 3.64
CA ILE A 140 -4.10 3.30 4.56
C ILE A 140 -3.61 3.57 5.98
N ASN A 141 -4.51 3.42 6.95
CA ASN A 141 -4.19 3.64 8.36
C ASN A 141 -3.57 2.44 9.06
N GLN A 142 -3.79 1.25 8.52
CA GLN A 142 -3.30 0.02 9.13
C GLN A 142 -3.01 -1.01 8.05
N ARG A 143 -1.88 -1.68 8.23
CA ARG A 143 -1.49 -2.85 7.43
C ARG A 143 -2.08 -4.12 8.03
N PHE A 144 -2.47 -5.05 7.18
CA PHE A 144 -2.85 -6.39 7.61
C PHE A 144 -1.63 -7.14 8.14
N PHE A 145 -0.53 -7.14 7.38
CA PHE A 145 0.62 -8.00 7.65
C PHE A 145 1.87 -7.20 8.05
N ARG A 146 2.75 -7.85 8.82
CA ARG A 146 4.06 -7.30 9.23
C ARG A 146 5.21 -7.72 8.30
N LYS A 147 4.95 -8.66 7.40
CA LYS A 147 5.84 -9.21 6.37
C LYS A 147 4.98 -9.57 5.16
N LEU A 148 5.61 -9.89 4.04
CA LEU A 148 4.91 -10.51 2.93
C LEU A 148 4.66 -12.00 3.24
N VAL A 149 3.40 -12.43 3.15
CA VAL A 149 2.96 -13.81 3.40
C VAL A 149 2.62 -14.48 2.09
N TRP A 150 3.01 -15.74 1.95
CA TRP A 150 2.81 -16.54 0.74
C TRP A 150 1.94 -17.73 1.09
N ARG A 151 0.89 -17.94 0.33
CA ARG A 151 0.05 -19.13 0.40
C ARG A 151 -0.13 -19.72 -0.99
N ALA A 152 -0.22 -21.04 -1.07
CA ALA A 152 -0.60 -21.77 -2.27
C ALA A 152 -1.94 -22.49 -2.04
N SER A 153 -2.71 -22.73 -3.10
CA SER A 153 -3.96 -23.47 -3.05
C SER A 153 -4.18 -24.24 -4.34
N ASP A 154 -4.69 -25.46 -4.16
CA ASP A 154 -4.80 -26.46 -5.21
C ASP A 154 -6.27 -26.73 -5.57
N TYR A 155 -7.19 -26.30 -4.70
CA TYR A 155 -8.64 -26.58 -4.77
C TYR A 155 -9.44 -25.60 -5.64
N LEU A 156 -8.80 -24.63 -6.32
CA LEU A 156 -9.52 -23.60 -7.08
C LEU A 156 -10.48 -24.20 -8.12
N ASN A 157 -10.11 -25.32 -8.73
CA ASN A 157 -10.93 -26.02 -9.72
C ASN A 157 -12.10 -26.81 -9.10
N GLU A 158 -12.07 -27.04 -7.79
CA GLU A 158 -13.09 -27.78 -7.04
C GLU A 158 -14.20 -26.85 -6.53
N LEU A 159 -13.94 -25.54 -6.47
CA LEU A 159 -14.91 -24.55 -6.03
C LEU A 159 -16.10 -24.43 -7.01
N PRO A 160 -17.33 -24.28 -6.49
CA PRO A 160 -18.48 -24.03 -7.32
C PRO A 160 -18.31 -22.69 -8.05
N ARG A 161 -18.54 -22.70 -9.36
CA ARG A 161 -18.43 -21.48 -10.18
C ARG A 161 -19.58 -20.55 -9.86
N THR A 162 -19.26 -19.28 -9.62
CA THR A 162 -20.27 -18.25 -9.44
C THR A 162 -20.97 -17.99 -10.78
N GLU A 163 -22.30 -18.09 -10.79
CA GLU A 163 -23.11 -17.70 -11.95
C GLU A 163 -23.23 -16.18 -12.00
N LEU A 164 -22.77 -15.58 -13.10
CA LEU A 164 -22.75 -14.14 -13.30
C LEU A 164 -23.87 -13.75 -14.27
N ASP A 165 -24.90 -13.05 -13.78
CA ASP A 165 -26.00 -12.56 -14.61
C ASP A 165 -25.58 -11.32 -15.40
N GLN A 166 -25.31 -11.51 -16.69
CA GLN A 166 -24.94 -10.44 -17.62
C GLN A 166 -26.04 -9.39 -17.81
N ARG A 167 -27.28 -9.66 -17.39
CA ARG A 167 -28.39 -8.71 -17.46
C ARG A 167 -28.41 -7.74 -16.27
N ASP A 168 -27.69 -8.04 -15.20
CA ASP A 168 -27.60 -7.16 -14.03
C ASP A 168 -26.76 -5.92 -14.36
N PRO A 169 -27.34 -4.70 -14.35
CA PRO A 169 -26.58 -3.47 -14.60
C PRO A 169 -25.49 -3.21 -13.55
N ASN A 170 -25.62 -3.79 -12.35
CA ASN A 170 -24.65 -3.63 -11.26
C ASN A 170 -23.65 -4.79 -11.18
N LEU A 171 -23.68 -5.74 -12.13
CA LEU A 171 -22.86 -6.95 -12.12
C LEU A 171 -21.40 -6.63 -11.78
N THR A 172 -20.80 -5.69 -12.52
CA THR A 172 -19.37 -5.34 -12.36
C THR A 172 -19.05 -4.89 -10.94
N GLN A 173 -19.81 -3.96 -10.39
CA GLN A 173 -19.57 -3.43 -9.05
C GLN A 173 -19.81 -4.51 -7.99
N ASN A 174 -20.91 -5.26 -8.13
CA ASN A 174 -21.27 -6.36 -7.23
C ASN A 174 -20.19 -7.46 -7.21
N THR A 175 -19.64 -7.82 -8.38
CA THR A 175 -18.57 -8.82 -8.48
C THR A 175 -17.26 -8.32 -7.85
N ILE A 176 -16.88 -7.05 -8.08
CA ILE A 176 -15.70 -6.44 -7.46
C ILE A 176 -15.85 -6.42 -5.93
N ASP A 177 -17.01 -5.97 -5.43
CA ASP A 177 -17.26 -5.87 -3.99
C ASP A 177 -17.26 -7.25 -3.33
N ALA A 178 -17.93 -8.24 -3.93
CA ALA A 178 -17.93 -9.62 -3.44
C ALA A 178 -16.52 -10.22 -3.42
N PHE A 179 -15.74 -9.99 -4.48
CA PHE A 179 -14.33 -10.40 -4.56
C PHE A 179 -13.49 -9.76 -3.44
N LEU A 180 -13.61 -8.45 -3.25
CA LEU A 180 -12.84 -7.75 -2.22
C LEU A 180 -13.23 -8.21 -0.81
N VAL A 181 -14.51 -8.44 -0.53
CA VAL A 181 -14.96 -9.00 0.76
C VAL A 181 -14.27 -10.34 1.03
N LYS A 182 -14.23 -11.24 0.03
CA LYS A 182 -13.53 -12.53 0.11
C LYS A 182 -12.02 -12.36 0.38
N VAL A 183 -11.33 -11.52 -0.40
CA VAL A 183 -9.88 -11.26 -0.21
C VAL A 183 -9.57 -10.69 1.17
N TYR A 184 -10.36 -9.74 1.66
CA TYR A 184 -10.17 -9.15 2.99
C TYR A 184 -10.43 -10.15 4.11
N LYS A 185 -11.44 -11.02 3.94
CA LYS A 185 -11.74 -12.11 4.87
C LYS A 185 -10.57 -13.11 4.93
N LEU A 186 -10.03 -13.52 3.79
CA LEU A 186 -8.83 -14.36 3.72
C LEU A 186 -7.64 -13.70 4.41
N CYS A 187 -7.38 -12.41 4.13
CA CYS A 187 -6.31 -11.67 4.79
C CYS A 187 -6.46 -11.65 6.31
N LYS A 188 -7.69 -11.47 6.81
CA LYS A 188 -7.97 -11.51 8.24
C LYS A 188 -7.69 -12.89 8.83
N MET A 189 -8.16 -13.96 8.21
CA MET A 189 -7.98 -15.33 8.70
C MET A 189 -6.51 -15.75 8.73
N VAL A 190 -5.79 -15.52 7.62
CA VAL A 190 -4.34 -15.82 7.55
C VAL A 190 -3.56 -14.97 8.57
N ARG A 191 -4.00 -13.74 8.82
CA ARG A 191 -3.38 -12.88 9.83
C ARG A 191 -3.59 -13.42 11.25
N GLU A 192 -4.77 -13.92 11.57
CA GLU A 192 -5.09 -14.54 12.86
C GLU A 192 -4.25 -15.80 13.08
N GLU A 193 -4.13 -16.65 12.06
CA GLU A 193 -3.28 -17.84 12.07
C GLU A 193 -1.79 -17.49 12.36
N GLU A 194 -1.22 -16.51 11.64
CA GLU A 194 0.16 -16.06 11.84
C GLU A 194 0.40 -15.50 13.27
N LEU A 195 -0.62 -14.87 13.87
CA LEU A 195 -0.54 -14.34 15.24
C LEU A 195 -0.57 -15.47 16.27
N ASP A 196 -1.38 -16.51 16.06
CA ASP A 196 -1.50 -17.63 16.98
C ASP A 196 -0.27 -18.55 16.93
N GLU A 197 0.31 -18.77 15.74
CA GLU A 197 1.62 -19.42 15.63
C GLU A 197 2.72 -18.64 16.36
N SER A 198 2.69 -17.31 16.28
CA SER A 198 3.69 -16.47 16.94
C SER A 198 3.59 -16.59 18.47
N LYS A 199 2.36 -16.64 19.02
CA LYS A 199 2.11 -16.81 20.46
C LYS A 199 2.51 -18.20 20.94
N SER A 200 2.20 -19.25 20.18
CA SER A 200 2.53 -20.64 20.57
C SER A 200 4.05 -20.87 20.63
N ARG A 201 4.82 -20.26 19.72
CA ARG A 201 6.30 -20.28 19.74
C ARG A 201 6.90 -19.62 20.99
N HIS A 202 6.24 -18.60 21.55
CA HIS A 202 6.73 -17.89 22.73
C HIS A 202 6.33 -18.56 24.06
N ARG A 203 5.49 -19.60 24.03
CA ARG A 203 4.89 -20.21 25.22
C ARG A 203 5.51 -21.53 25.66
N LYS A 204 6.60 -22.02 25.04
CA LYS A 204 7.27 -23.26 25.44
C LYS A 204 8.50 -23.00 26.32
N PRO A 205 8.46 -23.30 27.63
CA PRO A 205 9.62 -23.27 28.51
C PRO A 205 10.19 -24.69 28.66
N SER A 206 10.94 -25.17 27.66
CA SER A 206 11.89 -26.28 27.84
C SER A 206 12.60 -26.62 26.53
N GLY A 207 13.93 -26.42 26.52
CA GLY A 207 15.01 -27.21 25.93
C GLY A 207 14.95 -27.91 24.57
N GLU A 208 13.82 -28.09 23.90
CA GLU A 208 13.75 -28.95 22.71
C GLU A 208 13.07 -28.21 21.55
N ARG A 209 13.91 -27.65 20.65
CA ARG A 209 13.47 -27.12 19.36
C ARG A 209 13.11 -28.29 18.43
N VAL A 210 12.00 -28.95 18.69
CA VAL A 210 11.35 -29.76 17.66
C VAL A 210 10.68 -28.78 16.69
N ILE A 211 11.40 -28.42 15.63
CA ILE A 211 10.82 -27.78 14.45
C ILE A 211 9.91 -28.85 13.83
N LEU A 212 8.62 -28.85 14.18
CA LEU A 212 7.64 -29.70 13.52
C LEU A 212 7.56 -29.26 12.06
N ILE A 213 8.24 -30.00 11.17
CA ILE A 213 8.26 -29.81 9.72
C ILE A 213 6.81 -29.70 9.17
N GLY A 214 5.83 -30.32 9.83
CA GLY A 214 4.41 -30.21 9.49
C GLY A 214 3.76 -28.84 9.71
N SER A 215 4.24 -28.00 10.63
CA SER A 215 3.66 -26.65 10.87
C SER A 215 4.07 -25.65 9.77
N ALA A 216 5.29 -25.74 9.27
CA ALA A 216 5.75 -24.87 8.18
C ALA A 216 5.07 -25.20 6.84
N PHE A 217 4.76 -26.48 6.60
CA PHE A 217 4.00 -26.92 5.43
C PHE A 217 2.52 -26.55 5.52
N LYS A 218 1.88 -26.71 6.68
CA LYS A 218 0.49 -26.27 6.87
C LYS A 218 0.34 -24.75 6.70
N SER A 219 1.34 -23.99 7.14
CA SER A 219 1.41 -22.55 6.88
C SER A 219 1.64 -22.22 5.40
N LEU A 220 2.11 -23.11 4.52
CA LEU A 220 2.30 -22.74 3.11
C LEU A 220 1.01 -22.85 2.29
N TYR A 221 0.12 -23.77 2.64
CA TYR A 221 -1.08 -24.05 1.86
C TYR A 221 -2.31 -23.48 2.53
N LEU A 222 -3.26 -22.96 1.75
CA LEU A 222 -4.61 -22.74 2.24
C LEU A 222 -5.28 -24.10 2.34
N ASP A 223 -5.82 -24.42 3.51
CA ASP A 223 -6.63 -25.62 3.72
C ASP A 223 -8.11 -25.38 3.39
N GLU A 224 -8.92 -26.43 3.55
CA GLU A 224 -10.36 -26.44 3.25
C GLU A 224 -11.14 -25.35 4.01
N ASN A 225 -10.64 -24.87 5.16
CA ASN A 225 -11.32 -23.84 5.94
C ASN A 225 -11.35 -22.48 5.23
N TYR A 226 -10.54 -22.30 4.19
CA TYR A 226 -10.47 -21.06 3.42
C TYR A 226 -11.32 -21.09 2.14
N GLU A 227 -11.88 -22.24 1.76
CA GLU A 227 -12.59 -22.44 0.49
C GLU A 227 -13.80 -21.52 0.33
N GLU A 228 -14.63 -21.39 1.36
CA GLU A 228 -15.84 -20.53 1.36
C GLU A 228 -15.49 -19.06 1.07
N HIS A 229 -14.30 -18.64 1.47
CA HIS A 229 -13.82 -17.27 1.34
C HIS A 229 -12.89 -17.07 0.15
N THR A 230 -12.67 -18.12 -0.65
CA THR A 230 -11.85 -18.06 -1.85
C THR A 230 -12.70 -17.61 -3.05
N PRO A 231 -12.22 -16.63 -3.85
CA PRO A 231 -12.86 -16.29 -5.11
C PRO A 231 -12.70 -17.47 -6.08
N ASP A 232 -13.80 -17.92 -6.69
CA ASP A 232 -13.78 -19.01 -7.65
C ASP A 232 -13.25 -18.55 -9.01
N ILE A 233 -12.95 -19.52 -9.87
CA ILE A 233 -12.39 -19.28 -11.21
C ILE A 233 -13.28 -18.40 -12.09
N GLY A 234 -14.61 -18.48 -11.96
CA GLY A 234 -15.54 -17.68 -12.76
C GLY A 234 -15.42 -16.19 -12.44
N VAL A 235 -15.28 -15.85 -11.15
CA VAL A 235 -15.02 -14.49 -10.70
C VAL A 235 -13.65 -13.98 -11.16
N LEU A 236 -12.60 -14.80 -11.03
CA LEU A 236 -11.25 -14.40 -11.44
C LEU A 236 -11.17 -14.12 -12.95
N GLU A 237 -11.75 -15.00 -13.77
CA GLU A 237 -11.83 -14.85 -15.22
C GLU A 237 -12.65 -13.62 -15.62
N TYR A 238 -13.78 -13.37 -14.95
CA TYR A 238 -14.57 -12.17 -15.18
C TYR A 238 -13.77 -10.89 -14.88
N LEU A 239 -13.10 -10.83 -13.72
CA LEU A 239 -12.28 -9.68 -13.34
C LEU A 239 -11.15 -9.42 -14.34
N LEU A 240 -10.45 -10.47 -14.78
CA LEU A 240 -9.43 -10.38 -15.81
C LEU A 240 -10.00 -9.86 -17.14
N GLY A 241 -11.25 -10.21 -17.48
CA GLY A 241 -11.95 -9.71 -18.66
C GLY A 241 -12.41 -8.25 -18.60
N LEU A 242 -12.43 -7.61 -17.42
CA LEU A 242 -12.90 -6.24 -17.27
C LEU A 242 -11.93 -5.23 -17.88
N LYS A 243 -12.40 -4.45 -18.86
CA LYS A 243 -11.64 -3.36 -19.51
C LYS A 243 -11.61 -2.06 -18.71
N CYS A 244 -12.49 -1.92 -17.72
CA CYS A 244 -12.52 -0.75 -16.84
C CYS A 244 -11.45 -0.79 -15.74
N LEU A 245 -10.83 -1.94 -15.52
CA LEU A 245 -9.73 -2.11 -14.59
C LEU A 245 -8.40 -1.99 -15.34
N PHE A 246 -7.44 -1.27 -14.75
CA PHE A 246 -6.10 -1.19 -15.31
C PHE A 246 -5.40 -2.54 -15.26
N THR A 247 -4.64 -2.86 -16.30
CA THR A 247 -3.62 -3.91 -16.22
C THR A 247 -2.47 -3.47 -15.32
N VAL A 248 -1.64 -4.41 -14.83
CA VAL A 248 -0.44 -4.05 -14.08
C VAL A 248 0.49 -3.14 -14.89
N PRO A 249 0.78 -3.40 -16.19
CA PRO A 249 1.57 -2.49 -17.02
C PRO A 249 0.95 -1.10 -17.20
N GLU A 250 -0.36 -1.00 -17.45
CA GLU A 250 -1.04 0.29 -17.59
C GLU A 250 -0.99 1.09 -16.27
N TYR A 251 -1.27 0.43 -15.15
CA TYR A 251 -1.21 1.06 -13.84
C TYR A 251 0.20 1.52 -13.50
N ALA A 252 1.22 0.69 -13.77
CA ALA A 252 2.63 1.06 -13.59
C ALA A 252 2.98 2.29 -14.46
N MET A 253 2.56 2.31 -15.72
CA MET A 253 2.81 3.44 -16.61
C MET A 253 2.17 4.75 -16.10
N PHE A 254 1.01 4.66 -15.46
CA PHE A 254 0.29 5.80 -14.87
C PHE A 254 0.85 6.20 -13.49
N TYR A 255 1.49 5.29 -12.76
CA TYR A 255 1.92 5.53 -11.39
C TYR A 255 2.87 6.73 -11.27
N GLY A 256 2.56 7.65 -10.36
CA GLY A 256 3.36 8.85 -10.14
C GLY A 256 3.33 9.87 -11.30
N LYS A 257 2.59 9.61 -12.39
CA LYS A 257 2.38 10.59 -13.46
C LYS A 257 1.13 11.41 -13.16
N LEU A 258 1.32 12.70 -12.95
CA LEU A 258 0.22 13.65 -12.99
C LEU A 258 -0.19 13.82 -14.46
N PRO A 259 -1.45 13.53 -14.84
CA PRO A 259 -1.90 13.79 -16.19
C PRO A 259 -1.78 15.29 -16.45
N ASP A 260 -1.06 15.64 -17.52
CA ASP A 260 -0.98 17.03 -17.98
C ASP A 260 -2.34 17.39 -18.60
N VAL A 261 -3.21 18.02 -17.80
CA VAL A 261 -4.50 18.49 -18.28
C VAL A 261 -4.24 19.74 -19.11
N THR A 262 -3.87 19.53 -20.38
CA THR A 262 -3.71 20.60 -21.36
C THR A 262 -5.08 21.03 -21.90
N SER A 263 -6.04 21.29 -21.02
CA SER A 263 -7.31 21.85 -21.48
C SER A 263 -7.05 23.28 -21.96
N PHE A 264 -7.73 23.69 -23.04
CA PHE A 264 -7.59 25.05 -23.59
C PHE A 264 -7.82 26.13 -22.51
N ARG A 265 -8.67 25.86 -21.51
CA ARG A 265 -8.95 26.77 -20.39
C ARG A 265 -7.73 27.05 -19.51
N ASP A 266 -6.78 26.11 -19.42
CA ASP A 266 -5.55 26.25 -18.65
C ASP A 266 -4.48 27.06 -19.41
N ARG A 267 -4.70 27.34 -20.70
CA ARG A 267 -3.79 28.12 -21.57
C ARG A 267 -4.25 29.55 -21.86
N VAL A 268 -5.43 29.96 -21.40
CA VAL A 268 -5.99 31.29 -21.70
C VAL A 268 -5.77 32.23 -20.53
N TRP A 269 -5.16 33.38 -20.84
CA TRP A 269 -5.06 34.52 -19.95
C TRP A 269 -6.32 35.42 -20.08
N PRO A 270 -6.87 35.98 -18.98
CA PRO A 270 -6.39 35.87 -17.60
C PRO A 270 -6.77 34.56 -16.93
N ILE A 271 -5.86 34.08 -16.07
CA ILE A 271 -6.05 32.89 -15.24
C ILE A 271 -7.25 33.13 -14.30
N PRO A 272 -8.23 32.21 -14.22
CA PRO A 272 -9.30 32.30 -13.24
C PRO A 272 -8.75 32.44 -11.82
N LYS A 273 -9.37 33.29 -11.00
CA LYS A 273 -8.87 33.75 -9.68
C LYS A 273 -8.59 32.63 -8.65
N ASP A 274 -8.96 31.40 -8.96
CA ASP A 274 -8.95 30.25 -8.05
C ASP A 274 -7.87 29.19 -8.35
N LEU A 275 -6.96 29.46 -9.30
CA LEU A 275 -5.87 28.54 -9.63
C LEU A 275 -4.50 29.17 -9.33
N THR A 276 -3.73 28.50 -8.47
CA THR A 276 -2.31 28.80 -8.28
C THR A 276 -1.57 28.49 -9.59
N PRO A 277 -0.83 29.43 -10.19
CA PRO A 277 -0.11 29.18 -11.43
C PRO A 277 0.93 28.06 -11.25
N TYR A 278 1.05 27.20 -12.25
CA TYR A 278 2.20 26.32 -12.39
C TYR A 278 3.44 27.20 -12.65
N ASP A 279 4.57 26.84 -12.04
CA ASP A 279 5.88 27.49 -12.18
C ASP A 279 6.21 28.69 -11.26
N VAL A 280 5.47 28.90 -10.17
CA VAL A 280 5.84 29.93 -9.15
C VAL A 280 7.25 29.73 -8.55
N PHE A 281 7.85 28.54 -8.71
CA PHE A 281 9.17 28.21 -8.20
C PHE A 281 10.24 28.03 -9.29
N GLU A 282 9.89 28.17 -10.57
CA GLU A 282 10.88 28.14 -11.65
C GLU A 282 11.33 29.57 -11.97
N THR A 283 12.63 29.83 -11.77
CA THR A 283 13.22 31.14 -12.04
C THR A 283 13.43 31.29 -13.54
N GLY A 284 12.53 32.03 -14.21
CA GLY A 284 12.56 32.25 -15.64
C GLY A 284 13.61 33.29 -16.05
N LYS A 285 14.00 33.30 -17.34
CA LYS A 285 14.97 34.26 -17.93
C LYS A 285 14.54 35.74 -17.83
N TYR A 286 13.30 36.00 -17.44
CA TYR A 286 12.72 37.33 -17.25
C TYR A 286 12.29 37.60 -15.81
N ASP A 287 12.80 36.83 -14.84
CA ASP A 287 12.53 37.11 -13.43
C ASP A 287 13.01 38.51 -13.07
N VAL A 288 12.05 39.39 -12.84
CA VAL A 288 12.28 40.67 -12.21
C VAL A 288 12.52 40.36 -10.74
N ASN A 289 13.77 40.51 -10.28
CA ASN A 289 14.10 40.46 -8.86
C ASN A 289 13.20 41.45 -8.11
N LEU A 290 12.11 40.96 -7.52
CA LEU A 290 11.36 41.68 -6.51
C LEU A 290 12.12 41.57 -5.19
N THR A 291 13.34 42.10 -5.16
CA THR A 291 14.02 42.46 -3.92
C THR A 291 13.26 43.65 -3.34
N PHE A 292 12.34 43.37 -2.42
CA PHE A 292 11.82 44.39 -1.53
C PHE A 292 12.88 44.72 -0.48
N GLY A 293 13.39 45.96 -0.51
CA GLY A 293 14.03 46.59 0.64
C GLY A 293 15.55 46.76 0.57
N GLY A 294 16.00 47.76 -0.20
CA GLY A 294 17.29 48.40 -0.02
C GLY A 294 17.08 49.85 0.45
N LYS A 295 17.42 50.07 1.73
CA LYS A 295 17.42 51.31 2.53
C LYS A 295 16.07 51.78 3.10
#